data_AF-A0A1H8VEY3-F1
#
_entry.id   AF-A0A1H8VEY3-F1
#
_cell.length_a   1.000
_cell.length_b   1.000
_cell.length_c   1.000
_cell.angle_alpha   90.00
_cell.angle_beta   90.00
_cell.angle_gamma   90.00
#
_symmetry.space_group_name_H-M   'P 1'
#
loop_
_entity.id
_entity.type
_entity.pdbx_description
1 polymer ?
#
loop_
_entity_poly.entity_id
_entity_poly.type
_entity_poly.pdbx_seq_one_letter_code
_entity_poly.pdbx_strand_id
1 'polypeptide(L)'
;MCRPRLRTAVADTSALVILAVPRADADYDAETTPDPLQYILTSCDVPLPPEVVADVLGEDFWARHTNPWSGYTRLLMGPILLLGLYRRDWRMVGLTLLYVVINPILFPEPESKDAWVSRSVLGGQLWLEEAHEVFEPNLPGVLNTLNAVAYCYGLYGAYKRNPRATALGGGIVLTCKLVYLAILVRYYNEHPPVED
;
A
#
# COMPACT_ATOMS: atom_id res chain seq x y z
N MET A 1 -6.46 -26.75 -15.79
CA MET A 1 -7.43 -25.69 -15.44
C MET A 1 -7.16 -25.23 -14.02
N CYS A 2 -6.31 -24.21 -13.86
CA CYS A 2 -6.17 -23.44 -12.63
C CYS A 2 -6.38 -21.99 -13.02
N ARG A 3 -7.33 -21.32 -12.37
CA ARG A 3 -7.69 -19.93 -12.64
C ARG A 3 -6.59 -19.04 -12.05
N PRO A 4 -6.05 -18.04 -12.76
CA PRO A 4 -5.15 -17.08 -12.12
C PRO A 4 -5.95 -16.30 -11.07
N ARG A 5 -5.51 -16.38 -9.82
CA ARG A 5 -6.05 -15.54 -8.74
C ARG A 5 -5.48 -14.14 -8.94
N LEU A 6 -6.34 -13.18 -9.25
CA LEU A 6 -6.08 -11.76 -8.99
C LEU A 6 -5.80 -11.62 -7.49
N ARG A 7 -4.51 -11.62 -7.12
CA ARG A 7 -4.06 -11.50 -5.75
C ARG A 7 -4.14 -10.02 -5.37
N THR A 8 -5.26 -9.65 -4.76
CA THR A 8 -5.51 -8.31 -4.23
C THR A 8 -4.44 -7.98 -3.20
N ALA A 9 -3.58 -7.01 -3.52
CA ALA A 9 -2.59 -6.48 -2.60
C ALA A 9 -3.25 -5.53 -1.59
N VAL A 10 -2.80 -5.66 -0.34
CA VAL A 10 -2.98 -4.90 0.93
C VAL A 10 -4.17 -3.90 1.02
N ALA A 11 -4.77 -3.77 2.20
CA ALA A 11 -5.75 -2.71 2.48
C ALA A 11 -5.05 -1.60 3.28
N ASP A 12 -4.25 -0.78 2.59
CA ASP A 12 -3.74 0.48 3.12
C ASP A 12 -3.79 1.52 1.99
N THR A 13 -3.76 2.79 2.31
CA THR A 13 -3.55 3.89 1.34
C THR A 13 -2.33 3.67 0.43
N SER A 14 -1.37 2.84 0.85
CA SER A 14 -0.23 2.36 0.04
C SER A 14 -0.57 1.29 -0.97
N ALA A 15 -1.59 0.51 -0.67
CA ALA A 15 -1.99 -0.58 -1.50
C ALA A 15 -3.05 -0.21 -2.54
N LEU A 16 -3.71 0.95 -2.38
CA LEU A 16 -4.39 1.62 -3.50
C LEU A 16 -3.41 1.97 -4.64
N VAL A 17 -2.12 2.15 -4.33
CA VAL A 17 -1.07 2.34 -5.35
C VAL A 17 -0.57 0.99 -5.87
N ILE A 18 -0.50 -0.05 -5.03
CA ILE A 18 -0.15 -1.42 -5.48
C ILE A 18 -1.26 -2.05 -6.34
N LEU A 19 -2.53 -1.71 -6.10
CA LEU A 19 -3.67 -2.02 -6.99
C LEU A 19 -3.55 -1.36 -8.37
N ALA A 20 -2.71 -0.33 -8.52
CA ALA A 20 -2.45 0.33 -9.79
C ALA A 20 -1.29 -0.31 -10.57
N VAL A 21 -0.63 -1.35 -10.03
CA VAL A 21 0.33 -2.17 -10.75
C VAL A 21 -0.36 -3.49 -11.09
N PRO A 22 -0.90 -3.66 -12.31
CA PRO A 22 -1.31 -4.97 -12.77
C PRO A 22 -0.05 -5.85 -12.78
N ARG A 23 -0.02 -6.90 -11.97
CA ARG A 23 0.93 -7.99 -12.24
C ARG A 23 0.51 -8.61 -13.57
N ALA A 24 1.35 -8.45 -14.58
CA ALA A 24 1.25 -9.25 -15.79
C ALA A 24 1.46 -10.72 -15.39
N ASP A 25 0.52 -11.58 -15.73
CA ASP A 25 0.73 -13.03 -15.68
C ASP A 25 1.91 -13.34 -16.63
N ALA A 26 2.99 -13.93 -16.11
CA ALA A 26 4.13 -14.33 -16.94
C ALA A 26 3.77 -15.41 -17.98
N ASP A 27 2.60 -16.06 -17.82
CA ASP A 27 2.00 -17.04 -18.72
C ASP A 27 0.91 -16.44 -19.65
N TYR A 28 0.72 -15.11 -19.68
CA TYR A 28 -0.32 -14.48 -20.50
C TYR A 28 0.13 -14.28 -21.95
N ASP A 29 -0.48 -15.04 -22.86
CA ASP A 29 -0.23 -14.96 -24.30
C ASP A 29 -0.97 -13.75 -24.93
N ALA A 30 -0.23 -12.65 -25.10
CA ALA A 30 -0.70 -11.41 -25.68
C ALA A 30 -0.96 -11.49 -27.19
N GLU A 31 -0.52 -12.55 -27.89
CA GLU A 31 -0.75 -12.68 -29.34
C GLU A 31 -2.16 -13.14 -29.68
N THR A 32 -2.81 -13.89 -28.78
CA THR A 32 -4.09 -14.56 -29.07
C THR A 32 -5.30 -13.89 -28.44
N THR A 33 -5.12 -13.02 -27.43
CA THR A 33 -6.25 -12.37 -26.72
C THR A 33 -5.90 -10.94 -26.27
N PRO A 34 -6.38 -9.88 -26.94
CA PRO A 34 -6.14 -8.50 -26.47
C PRO A 34 -6.95 -8.17 -25.20
N ASP A 35 -6.32 -7.56 -24.21
CA ASP A 35 -6.93 -7.15 -22.94
C ASP A 35 -7.89 -5.96 -23.14
N PRO A 36 -9.17 -6.06 -22.71
CA PRO A 36 -10.17 -4.99 -22.85
C PRO A 36 -9.88 -3.71 -22.05
N LEU A 37 -8.91 -3.69 -21.13
CA LEU A 37 -8.55 -2.49 -20.37
C LEU A 37 -7.57 -1.54 -21.09
N GLN A 38 -6.97 -1.97 -22.21
CA GLN A 38 -6.11 -1.10 -23.05
C GLN A 38 -6.83 0.13 -23.63
N TYR A 39 -8.17 0.11 -23.71
CA TYR A 39 -8.94 1.21 -24.29
C TYR A 39 -9.25 2.35 -23.31
N ILE A 40 -9.01 2.19 -22.00
CA ILE A 40 -9.55 3.11 -20.98
C ILE A 40 -8.58 4.27 -20.61
N LEU A 41 -7.28 4.16 -20.90
CA LEU A 41 -6.30 5.21 -20.53
C LEU A 41 -5.42 5.61 -21.71
N THR A 42 -6.02 6.25 -22.71
CA THR A 42 -5.27 6.84 -23.82
C THR A 42 -4.52 8.10 -23.36
N SER A 43 -3.20 7.99 -23.24
CA SER A 43 -2.27 9.13 -23.17
C SER A 43 -0.89 8.68 -23.68
N CYS A 44 -0.70 8.79 -25.00
CA CYS A 44 0.55 8.59 -25.74
C CYS A 44 1.28 7.26 -25.48
N ASP A 45 1.10 6.31 -26.41
CA ASP A 45 1.74 5.00 -26.41
C ASP A 45 3.26 5.12 -26.65
N VAL A 46 4.04 5.08 -25.57
CA VAL A 46 5.42 4.61 -25.62
C VAL A 46 5.35 3.10 -25.39
N PRO A 47 5.64 2.25 -26.40
CA PRO A 47 5.61 0.80 -26.22
C PRO A 47 6.82 0.40 -25.37
N LEU A 48 6.62 0.36 -24.05
CA LEU A 48 7.58 -0.23 -23.13
C LEU A 48 7.30 -1.74 -23.07
N PRO A 49 8.32 -2.58 -23.22
CA PRO A 49 8.19 -4.01 -22.94
C PRO A 49 7.56 -4.23 -21.56
N PRO A 50 6.69 -5.24 -21.38
CA PRO A 50 6.09 -5.54 -20.08
C PRO A 50 7.15 -5.77 -18.99
N GLU A 51 8.33 -6.24 -19.38
CA GLU A 51 9.55 -6.34 -18.54
C GLU A 51 9.97 -4.96 -18.00
N VAL A 52 9.96 -3.91 -18.83
CA VAL A 52 10.36 -2.55 -18.43
C VAL A 52 9.31 -1.88 -17.55
N VAL A 53 8.01 -2.17 -17.74
CA VAL A 53 6.96 -1.65 -16.84
C VAL A 53 7.04 -2.33 -15.48
N ALA A 54 7.33 -3.64 -15.45
CA ALA A 54 7.54 -4.39 -14.21
C ALA A 54 8.82 -3.95 -13.48
N ASP A 55 9.92 -3.68 -14.20
CA ASP A 55 11.16 -3.16 -13.61
C ASP A 55 10.99 -1.73 -13.08
N VAL A 56 10.46 -0.82 -13.91
CA VAL A 56 10.41 0.62 -13.62
C VAL A 56 9.32 0.96 -12.59
N LEU A 57 8.21 0.21 -12.54
CA LEU A 57 7.18 0.38 -11.51
C LEU A 57 7.29 -0.60 -10.35
N GLY A 58 8.12 -1.64 -10.47
CA GLY A 58 8.36 -2.61 -9.41
C GLY A 58 9.56 -2.21 -8.57
N GLU A 59 10.78 -2.43 -9.09
CA GLU A 59 12.02 -2.22 -8.34
C GLU A 59 12.20 -0.75 -7.94
N ASP A 60 12.04 0.14 -8.91
CA ASP A 60 12.19 1.59 -8.75
C ASP A 60 11.14 2.19 -7.79
N PHE A 61 9.97 1.56 -7.70
CA PHE A 61 8.93 1.91 -6.75
C PHE A 61 9.26 1.41 -5.34
N TRP A 62 9.66 0.13 -5.19
CA TRP A 62 10.06 -0.44 -3.91
C TRP A 62 11.28 0.26 -3.31
N ALA A 63 12.25 0.65 -4.14
CA ALA A 63 13.41 1.44 -3.76
C ALA A 63 13.00 2.78 -3.12
N ARG A 64 12.13 3.54 -3.79
CA ARG A 64 11.59 4.80 -3.25
C ARG A 64 10.64 4.59 -2.06
N HIS A 65 9.89 3.49 -2.03
CA HIS A 65 8.98 3.16 -0.94
C HIS A 65 9.71 2.84 0.36
N THR A 66 10.96 2.35 0.25
CA THR A 66 11.85 2.12 1.40
C THR A 66 12.29 3.43 2.07
N ASN A 67 12.06 4.59 1.47
CA ASN A 67 12.43 5.88 2.06
C ASN A 67 11.69 6.13 3.39
N PRO A 68 12.39 6.43 4.50
CA PRO A 68 11.76 6.58 5.80
C PRO A 68 10.79 7.76 5.88
N TRP A 69 11.11 8.87 5.22
CA TRP A 69 10.24 10.04 5.19
C TRP A 69 8.95 9.75 4.41
N SER A 70 9.06 8.99 3.31
CA SER A 70 7.88 8.49 2.60
C SER A 70 6.99 7.68 3.53
N GLY A 71 7.54 6.68 4.22
CA GLY A 71 6.80 5.83 5.17
C GLY A 71 6.14 6.60 6.33
N TYR A 72 6.91 7.43 7.05
CA TYR A 72 6.40 8.15 8.22
C TYR A 72 5.34 9.19 7.87
N THR A 73 5.50 9.92 6.76
CA THR A 73 4.50 10.93 6.37
C THR A 73 3.17 10.30 5.96
N ARG A 74 3.20 9.11 5.32
CA ARG A 74 1.97 8.35 5.01
C ARG A 74 1.24 7.87 6.25
N LEU A 75 1.96 7.55 7.33
CA LEU A 75 1.35 7.16 8.60
C LEU A 75 0.44 8.27 9.15
N LEU A 76 0.83 9.54 8.93
CA LEU A 76 0.07 10.72 9.37
C LEU A 76 -1.14 11.02 8.48
N MET A 77 -1.19 10.54 7.24
CA MET A 77 -2.27 10.85 6.30
C MET A 77 -3.62 10.31 6.74
N GLY A 78 -3.68 9.16 7.42
CA GLY A 78 -4.93 8.62 7.97
C GLY A 78 -5.57 9.56 8.99
N PRO A 79 -4.87 9.95 10.07
CA PRO A 79 -5.35 10.95 11.03
C PRO A 79 -5.71 12.30 10.40
N ILE A 80 -4.91 12.80 9.47
CA ILE A 80 -5.17 14.07 8.76
C ILE A 80 -6.45 13.96 7.92
N LEU A 81 -6.67 12.86 7.22
CA LEU A 81 -7.89 12.63 6.44
C LEU A 81 -9.13 12.60 7.34
N LEU A 82 -9.08 11.88 8.47
CA LEU A 82 -10.16 11.85 9.44
C LEU A 82 -10.46 13.23 10.01
N LEU A 83 -9.41 14.02 10.31
CA LEU A 83 -9.54 15.39 10.80
C LEU A 83 -10.19 16.32 9.75
N GLY A 84 -9.75 16.24 8.49
CA GLY A 84 -10.35 17.01 7.39
C GLY A 84 -11.82 16.68 7.19
N LEU A 85 -12.16 15.38 7.19
CA LEU A 85 -13.54 14.92 7.07
C LEU A 85 -14.41 15.37 8.27
N TYR A 86 -13.88 15.26 9.49
CA TYR A 86 -14.56 15.72 10.71
C TYR A 86 -14.86 17.23 10.66
N ARG A 87 -13.88 18.04 10.22
CA ARG A 87 -14.02 19.50 10.07
C ARG A 87 -14.85 19.91 8.85
N ARG A 88 -15.19 18.98 7.95
CA ARG A 88 -15.78 19.26 6.63
C ARG A 88 -14.90 20.19 5.79
N ASP A 89 -13.59 20.11 6.00
CA ASP A 89 -12.60 20.84 5.21
C ASP A 89 -12.22 19.99 4.00
N TRP A 90 -12.98 20.15 2.92
CA TRP A 90 -12.75 19.42 1.68
C TRP A 90 -11.41 19.78 1.00
N ARG A 91 -10.82 20.94 1.32
CA ARG A 91 -9.47 21.28 0.83
C ARG A 91 -8.44 20.41 1.53
N MET A 92 -8.54 20.27 2.85
CA MET A 92 -7.67 19.38 3.62
C MET A 92 -7.82 17.93 3.17
N VAL A 93 -9.05 17.46 2.94
CA VAL A 93 -9.32 16.12 2.38
C VAL A 93 -8.64 15.97 1.01
N GLY A 94 -8.91 16.90 0.08
CA GLY A 94 -8.34 16.86 -1.27
C GLY A 94 -6.81 16.89 -1.29
N LEU A 95 -6.19 17.75 -0.49
CA LEU A 95 -4.73 17.83 -0.36
C LEU A 95 -4.14 16.55 0.27
N THR A 96 -4.82 15.94 1.23
CA THR A 96 -4.38 14.67 1.83
C THR A 96 -4.41 13.55 0.80
N LEU A 97 -5.49 13.45 0.02
CA LEU A 97 -5.61 12.46 -1.05
C LEU A 97 -4.57 12.69 -2.15
N LEU A 98 -4.38 13.94 -2.56
CA LEU A 98 -3.33 14.32 -3.52
C LEU A 98 -1.95 13.91 -3.00
N TYR A 99 -1.65 14.22 -1.73
CA TYR A 99 -0.38 13.85 -1.11
C TYR A 99 -0.14 12.34 -1.15
N VAL A 100 -1.15 11.53 -0.79
CA VAL A 100 -1.05 10.06 -0.82
C VAL A 100 -0.71 9.55 -2.23
N VAL A 101 -1.30 10.16 -3.27
CA VAL A 101 -1.07 9.79 -4.68
C VAL A 101 0.35 10.18 -5.13
N ILE A 102 0.83 11.37 -4.80
CA ILE A 102 2.15 11.85 -5.26
C ILE A 102 3.31 11.33 -4.39
N ASN A 103 3.04 10.93 -3.14
CA ASN A 103 4.05 10.51 -2.17
C ASN A 103 5.05 9.45 -2.68
N PRO A 104 4.67 8.41 -3.45
CA PRO A 104 5.64 7.45 -4.00
C PRO A 104 6.69 8.08 -4.93
N ILE A 105 6.38 9.22 -5.54
CA ILE A 105 7.24 9.91 -6.51
C ILE A 105 8.07 11.01 -5.84
N LEU A 106 7.58 11.55 -4.72
CA LEU A 106 8.21 12.70 -4.03
C LEU A 106 9.57 12.38 -3.39
N PHE A 107 9.83 11.11 -3.06
CA PHE A 107 11.01 10.73 -2.29
C PHE A 107 11.96 9.87 -3.13
N PRO A 108 13.27 10.19 -3.15
CA PRO A 108 14.27 9.34 -3.78
C PRO A 108 14.53 8.07 -2.96
N GLU A 109 15.25 7.11 -3.55
CA GLU A 109 15.77 5.95 -2.81
C GLU A 109 16.65 6.44 -1.62
N PRO A 110 16.50 5.85 -0.43
CA PRO A 110 17.32 6.24 0.72
C PRO A 110 18.75 5.71 0.62
N GLU A 111 19.72 6.50 1.11
CA GLU A 111 21.14 6.09 1.20
C GLU A 111 21.36 4.90 2.16
N SER A 112 20.46 4.69 3.13
CA SER A 112 20.50 3.56 4.06
C SER A 112 19.11 2.97 4.31
N LYS A 113 19.05 1.65 4.48
CA LYS A 113 17.80 0.89 4.70
C LYS A 113 17.61 0.48 6.17
N ASP A 114 18.31 1.17 7.08
CA ASP A 114 18.33 0.86 8.51
C ASP A 114 17.14 1.38 9.31
N ALA A 115 16.39 2.33 8.76
CA ALA A 115 15.27 2.90 9.47
C ALA A 115 14.17 1.85 9.70
N TRP A 116 13.49 1.96 10.85
CA TRP A 116 12.47 0.99 11.26
C TRP A 116 11.36 0.80 10.20
N VAL A 117 10.89 1.90 9.61
CA VAL A 117 9.86 1.83 8.55
C VAL A 117 10.42 1.27 7.24
N SER A 118 11.69 1.51 6.93
CA SER A 118 12.38 0.93 5.76
C SER A 118 12.42 -0.60 5.86
N ARG A 119 12.84 -1.13 7.02
CA ARG A 119 12.83 -2.58 7.31
C ARG A 119 11.42 -3.18 7.22
N SER A 120 10.40 -2.43 7.61
CA SER A 120 9.01 -2.88 7.50
C SER A 120 8.56 -3.04 6.04
N VAL A 121 9.03 -2.17 5.14
CA VAL A 121 8.74 -2.24 3.70
C VAL A 121 9.43 -3.44 3.09
N LEU A 122 10.72 -3.64 3.40
CA LEU A 122 11.49 -4.81 2.93
C LEU A 122 10.90 -6.13 3.45
N GLY A 123 10.51 -6.19 4.73
CA GLY A 123 9.82 -7.35 5.28
C GLY A 123 8.48 -7.62 4.59
N GLY A 124 7.74 -6.56 4.22
CA GLY A 124 6.52 -6.69 3.43
C GLY A 124 6.76 -7.20 2.01
N GLN A 125 7.87 -6.80 1.39
CA GLN A 125 8.27 -7.30 0.08
C GLN A 125 8.56 -8.81 0.13
N LEU A 126 9.39 -9.26 1.05
CA LEU A 126 9.68 -10.69 1.27
C LEU A 126 8.40 -11.50 1.58
N TRP A 127 7.54 -10.97 2.44
CA TRP A 127 6.26 -11.61 2.80
C TRP A 127 5.36 -11.84 1.57
N LEU A 128 5.35 -10.90 0.63
CA LEU A 128 4.58 -10.99 -0.62
C LEU A 128 5.24 -11.92 -1.65
N GLU A 129 6.57 -11.99 -1.68
CA GLU A 129 7.32 -12.92 -2.52
C GLU A 129 7.02 -14.38 -2.12
N GLU A 130 6.83 -14.65 -0.83
CA GLU A 130 6.36 -15.93 -0.30
C GLU A 130 4.86 -16.21 -0.52
N ALA A 131 4.18 -15.38 -1.32
CA ALA A 131 2.83 -15.63 -1.80
C ALA A 131 1.73 -15.67 -0.72
N HIS A 132 1.98 -15.07 0.45
CA HIS A 132 0.98 -14.91 1.52
C HIS A 132 -0.18 -14.00 1.07
N GLU A 133 -1.41 -14.39 1.42
CA GLU A 133 -2.62 -13.62 1.18
C GLU A 133 -2.86 -12.54 2.26
N VAL A 134 -3.61 -11.49 1.88
CA VAL A 134 -3.84 -10.31 2.74
C VAL A 134 -4.78 -10.60 3.91
N PHE A 135 -5.72 -11.53 3.73
CA PHE A 135 -6.76 -11.91 4.69
C PHE A 135 -6.62 -13.37 5.12
N GLU A 136 -5.39 -13.80 5.38
CA GLU A 136 -5.14 -15.13 5.93
C GLU A 136 -5.65 -15.25 7.37
N PRO A 137 -6.00 -16.47 7.83
CA PRO A 137 -6.36 -16.73 9.22
C PRO A 137 -5.14 -16.73 10.16
N ASN A 138 -4.19 -15.82 9.92
CA ASN A 138 -3.02 -15.57 10.75
C ASN A 138 -3.12 -14.17 11.39
N LEU A 139 -2.19 -13.85 12.30
CA LEU A 139 -2.19 -12.58 13.00
C LEU A 139 -2.18 -11.35 12.05
N PRO A 140 -1.34 -11.29 10.99
CA PRO A 140 -1.39 -10.23 9.99
C PRO A 140 -2.75 -10.05 9.30
N GLY A 141 -3.41 -11.12 8.88
CA GLY A 141 -4.71 -11.03 8.21
C GLY A 141 -5.85 -10.62 9.14
N VAL A 142 -5.80 -11.03 10.41
CA VAL A 142 -6.74 -10.54 11.45
C VAL A 142 -6.55 -9.04 11.69
N LEU A 143 -5.30 -8.56 11.75
CA LEU A 143 -5.01 -7.14 11.90
C LEU A 143 -5.52 -6.32 10.71
N ASN A 144 -5.38 -6.81 9.48
CA ASN A 144 -5.92 -6.15 8.28
C ASN A 144 -7.44 -6.08 8.30
N THR A 145 -8.10 -7.18 8.69
CA THR A 145 -9.57 -7.22 8.83
C THR A 145 -10.05 -6.20 9.87
N LEU A 146 -9.42 -6.21 11.05
CA LEU A 146 -9.73 -5.27 12.13
C LEU A 146 -9.47 -3.82 11.70
N ASN A 147 -8.37 -3.58 10.99
CA ASN A 147 -8.02 -2.26 10.47
C ASN A 147 -9.10 -1.73 9.52
N ALA A 148 -9.53 -2.52 8.53
CA ALA A 148 -10.56 -2.14 7.57
C ALA A 148 -11.89 -1.79 8.25
N VAL A 149 -12.34 -2.63 9.19
CA VAL A 149 -13.56 -2.38 9.98
C VAL A 149 -13.43 -1.10 10.81
N ALA A 150 -12.31 -0.91 11.50
CA ALA A 150 -12.05 0.26 12.32
C ALA A 150 -11.94 1.54 11.47
N TYR A 151 -11.41 1.46 10.25
CA TYR A 151 -11.32 2.57 9.32
C TYR A 151 -12.70 3.03 8.86
N CYS A 152 -13.56 2.10 8.46
CA CYS A 152 -14.96 2.39 8.13
C CYS A 152 -15.70 3.01 9.32
N TYR A 153 -15.49 2.50 10.53
CA TYR A 153 -16.07 3.06 11.75
C TYR A 153 -15.56 4.48 12.05
N GLY A 154 -14.25 4.72 11.89
CA GLY A 154 -13.63 6.04 12.05
C GLY A 154 -14.16 7.06 11.03
N LEU A 155 -14.28 6.67 9.75
CA LEU A 155 -14.88 7.50 8.70
C LEU A 155 -16.34 7.83 9.00
N TYR A 156 -17.12 6.84 9.43
CA TYR A 156 -18.51 7.05 9.84
C TYR A 156 -18.59 8.02 11.03
N GLY A 157 -17.74 7.85 12.04
CA GLY A 157 -17.61 8.75 13.17
C GLY A 157 -17.29 10.19 12.74
N ALA A 158 -16.32 10.36 11.84
CA ALA A 158 -15.91 11.66 11.31
C ALA A 158 -17.04 12.31 10.51
N TYR A 159 -17.72 11.54 9.67
CA TYR A 159 -18.88 11.98 8.91
C TYR A 159 -20.01 12.47 9.83
N LYS A 160 -20.32 11.73 10.89
CA LYS A 160 -21.33 12.12 11.90
C LYS A 160 -20.84 13.17 12.90
N ARG A 161 -19.59 13.66 12.78
CA ARG A 161 -18.91 14.55 13.75
C ARG A 161 -18.94 14.01 15.19
N ASN A 162 -18.90 12.70 15.37
CA ASN A 162 -18.78 12.07 16.68
C ASN A 162 -17.30 11.93 17.06
N PRO A 163 -16.77 12.75 17.99
CA PRO A 163 -15.33 12.74 18.31
C PRO A 163 -14.89 11.42 18.94
N ARG A 164 -15.76 10.74 19.72
CA ARG A 164 -15.43 9.46 20.36
C ARG A 164 -15.28 8.35 19.33
N ALA A 165 -16.25 8.22 18.42
CA ALA A 165 -16.18 7.22 17.36
C ALA A 165 -15.01 7.47 16.40
N THR A 166 -14.75 8.74 16.05
CA THR A 166 -13.62 9.13 15.21
C THR A 166 -12.28 8.78 15.87
N ALA A 167 -12.10 9.15 17.14
CA ALA A 167 -10.88 8.88 17.88
C ALA A 167 -10.67 7.38 18.11
N LEU A 168 -11.73 6.62 18.43
CA LEU A 168 -11.65 5.18 18.62
C LEU A 168 -11.28 4.46 17.32
N GLY A 169 -11.98 4.75 16.22
CA GLY A 169 -11.69 4.16 14.91
C GLY A 169 -10.28 4.51 14.43
N GLY A 170 -9.91 5.80 14.48
CA GLY A 170 -8.58 6.26 14.10
C GLY A 170 -7.46 5.68 14.98
N GLY A 171 -7.69 5.55 16.28
CA GLY A 171 -6.74 4.94 17.22
C GLY A 171 -6.53 3.45 16.96
N ILE A 172 -7.60 2.69 16.71
CA ILE A 172 -7.49 1.27 16.36
C ILE A 172 -6.76 1.09 15.04
N VAL A 173 -7.08 1.89 14.01
CA VAL A 173 -6.39 1.86 12.70
C VAL A 173 -4.89 2.10 12.87
N LEU A 174 -4.52 3.16 13.60
CA LEU A 174 -3.12 3.50 13.81
C LEU A 174 -2.38 2.39 14.57
N THR A 175 -3.03 1.83 15.60
CA THR A 175 -2.48 0.73 16.38
C THR A 175 -2.28 -0.52 15.54
N CYS A 176 -3.30 -0.94 14.78
CA CYS A 176 -3.20 -2.11 13.89
C CYS A 176 -2.08 -1.92 12.86
N LYS A 177 -1.96 -0.72 12.29
CA LYS A 177 -0.91 -0.40 11.34
C LYS A 177 0.48 -0.48 11.96
N LEU A 178 0.69 0.11 13.14
CA LEU A 178 1.97 0.04 13.85
C LEU A 178 2.35 -1.38 14.27
N VAL A 179 1.38 -2.19 14.73
CA VAL A 179 1.61 -3.59 15.07
C VAL A 179 1.95 -4.40 13.82
N TYR A 180 1.24 -4.20 12.71
CA TYR A 180 1.54 -4.86 11.45
C TYR A 180 2.96 -4.53 10.95
N LEU A 181 3.35 -3.24 10.96
CA LEU A 181 4.71 -2.85 10.62
C LEU A 181 5.75 -3.49 11.56
N ALA A 182 5.46 -3.61 12.86
CA ALA A 182 6.34 -4.28 13.80
C ALA A 182 6.50 -5.78 13.50
N ILE A 183 5.45 -6.46 13.04
CA ILE A 183 5.52 -7.86 12.59
C ILE A 183 6.43 -7.96 11.36
N LEU A 184 6.26 -7.07 10.37
CA LEU A 184 7.10 -7.08 9.17
C LEU A 184 8.56 -6.79 9.45
N VAL A 185 8.86 -5.86 10.37
CA VAL A 185 10.25 -5.60 10.81
C VAL A 185 10.87 -6.83 11.46
N ARG A 186 10.12 -7.53 12.32
CA ARG A 186 10.60 -8.76 12.94
C ARG A 186 10.86 -9.83 11.89
N TYR A 187 9.91 -10.02 10.99
CA TYR A 187 10.01 -10.97 9.90
C TYR A 187 11.25 -10.71 9.02
N TYR A 188 11.50 -9.45 8.64
CA TYR A 188 12.71 -9.05 7.91
C TYR A 188 14.01 -9.36 8.68
N ASN A 189 14.05 -9.08 9.98
CA ASN A 189 15.25 -9.34 10.79
C ASN A 189 15.49 -10.85 11.00
N GLU A 190 14.45 -11.67 10.96
CA GLU A 190 14.53 -13.13 11.06
C GLU A 190 14.90 -13.80 9.73
N HIS A 191 14.59 -13.15 8.61
CA HIS A 191 14.86 -13.62 7.25
C HIS A 191 15.67 -12.56 6.48
N PRO A 192 16.91 -12.23 6.91
CA PRO A 192 17.73 -11.30 6.15
C PRO A 192 17.98 -11.87 4.74
N PRO A 193 17.96 -11.04 3.69
CA PRO A 193 18.31 -11.49 2.35
C PRO A 193 19.71 -12.10 2.38
N VAL A 194 19.90 -13.23 1.69
CA VAL A 194 21.20 -13.86 1.52
C VAL A 194 22.04 -12.89 0.69
N GLU A 195 23.07 -12.29 1.29
CA GLU A 195 24.07 -11.53 0.55
C GLU A 195 24.88 -12.50 -0.32
N ASP A 196 24.73 -12.40 -1.64
CA ASP A 196 25.61 -13.01 -2.64
C ASP A 196 26.91 -12.19 -2.82
#